data_AF-A0A3N5YX88-F1
#
_entry.id   AF-A0A3N5YX88-F1
#
_cell.length_a   1.000
_cell.length_b   1.000
_cell.length_c   1.000
_cell.angle_alpha   90.00
_cell.angle_beta   90.00
_cell.angle_gamma   90.00
#
_symmetry.space_group_name_H-M   'P 1'
#
loop_
_entity.id
_entity.type
_entity.pdbx_description
1 polymer ?
#
loop_
_entity_poly.entity_id
_entity_poly.type
_entity_poly.pdbx_seq_one_letter_code
_entity_poly.pdbx_strand_id
1 'polypeptide(L)'
;LGREEIRLHKPTMYQEDREGRRHEIPGNYLLEHANLARFKPGPYDSQRPLVIDPVLSYSTYLAGSGRDIGQGIAVDAKGCIYVTGRTQSSQFLVSEPTLDPYAQLDVFVAKLNPQGTELIFTAFLGGERDENYFCGDIALDSSGSIYIAGETQSLDFPMVHAYQPSKGGSSWDWDAYVCKLSGDGSQLLFSSYFGGSRTDTPFALAVHAPDQVSIVGGTNSTNFPVKDAFQDRHKGGNYYEGDAFLARLDTKASSLVFSTFLGGSGDDSAFGVAVTPSGEAIVVGGTQSLDFPTQKAFQPAFGGGGTFKVDSFVARFSSQGQSLEYSSFLGGSGDELALDVDVDATGAACVAGVTTSVNFPIANAFQSVFHTGTKFHTDAFVTKVKSDGSGLDYSTYLGGSPTEKGYGDDIALAVAVGPAGDAYVAGATSGTDFPTVRAPQPFFGSAARTKTDVFVTRLSSSGNVEYSTYLGGENEDWAYDIAVGPDGSAYVTGDTKSVSLPVVHPLSSAFQGGLHDAFVARLADTKELFFAQFGNGAQGDASVSSTILLYNLNSTRSAHAGVEIVADEGDRLQVNLNGVQYPGFVEVDVPANGLVTLETDGQGPLRTGSVRIVSDGEISGTTLFR
;
A
#
# COMPACT_ATOMS: atom_id res chain seq x y z
N LEU A 1 -23.31 -32.78 10.88
CA LEU A 1 -23.10 -32.56 9.42
C LEU A 1 -24.27 -31.72 8.89
N GLY A 2 -24.00 -30.47 8.47
CA GLY A 2 -24.81 -29.76 7.47
C GLY A 2 -25.44 -28.41 7.87
N ARG A 3 -24.85 -27.31 7.37
CA ARG A 3 -25.47 -26.15 6.67
C ARG A 3 -24.73 -24.84 7.01
N GLU A 4 -23.74 -24.53 6.19
CA GLU A 4 -23.13 -23.20 6.09
C GLU A 4 -24.02 -22.34 5.17
N GLU A 5 -24.46 -21.18 5.65
CA GLU A 5 -25.21 -20.18 4.89
C GLU A 5 -24.22 -19.12 4.42
N ILE A 6 -24.07 -18.93 3.09
CA ILE A 6 -23.25 -17.85 2.53
C ILE A 6 -24.15 -16.62 2.31
N ARG A 7 -23.81 -15.49 2.93
CA ARG A 7 -24.49 -14.21 2.74
C ARG A 7 -23.56 -13.23 2.03
N LEU A 8 -24.01 -12.74 0.88
CA LEU A 8 -23.33 -11.67 0.12
C LEU A 8 -24.07 -10.35 0.37
N HIS A 9 -23.32 -9.26 0.51
CA HIS A 9 -23.91 -7.92 0.66
C HIS A 9 -24.64 -7.48 -0.62
N LYS A 10 -25.40 -6.39 -0.59
CA LYS A 10 -25.90 -5.81 -1.83
C LYS A 10 -24.68 -5.25 -2.60
N PRO A 11 -24.49 -5.59 -3.87
CA PRO A 11 -23.37 -5.07 -4.65
C PRO A 11 -23.51 -3.55 -4.85
N THR A 12 -22.42 -2.81 -4.69
CA THR A 12 -22.44 -1.37 -4.96
C THR A 12 -22.05 -1.13 -6.40
N MET A 13 -22.87 -0.34 -7.08
CA MET A 13 -22.65 0.01 -8.47
C MET A 13 -22.82 1.52 -8.60
N TYR A 14 -22.06 2.17 -9.46
CA TYR A 14 -22.21 3.61 -9.70
C TYR A 14 -21.75 4.02 -11.10
N GLN A 15 -22.15 5.23 -11.51
CA GLN A 15 -21.65 5.89 -12.71
C GLN A 15 -21.09 7.27 -12.35
N GLU A 16 -19.98 7.66 -12.95
CA GLU A 16 -19.44 9.01 -12.80
C GLU A 16 -20.00 9.95 -13.87
N ASP A 17 -20.30 11.19 -13.49
CA ASP A 17 -20.60 12.25 -14.44
C ASP A 17 -19.32 12.93 -14.96
N ARG A 18 -19.47 13.88 -15.90
CA ARG A 18 -18.33 14.58 -16.53
C ARG A 18 -17.54 15.45 -15.55
N GLU A 19 -18.06 15.69 -14.36
CA GLU A 19 -17.40 16.42 -13.29
C GLU A 19 -16.80 15.47 -12.23
N GLY A 20 -16.81 14.14 -12.49
CA GLY A 20 -16.26 13.12 -11.60
C GLY A 20 -17.18 12.75 -10.42
N ARG A 21 -18.43 13.22 -10.40
CA ARG A 21 -19.35 12.92 -9.28
C ARG A 21 -20.00 11.56 -9.49
N ARG A 22 -19.97 10.73 -8.44
CA ARG A 22 -20.53 9.38 -8.45
C ARG A 22 -22.04 9.40 -8.22
N HIS A 23 -22.77 8.72 -9.10
CA HIS A 23 -24.22 8.47 -9.02
C HIS A 23 -24.44 6.98 -8.78
N GLU A 24 -24.96 6.62 -7.60
CA GLU A 24 -25.21 5.22 -7.25
C GLU A 24 -26.27 4.59 -8.17
N ILE A 25 -25.97 3.40 -8.68
CA ILE A 25 -26.89 2.54 -9.42
C ILE A 25 -27.32 1.42 -8.48
N PRO A 26 -28.62 1.27 -8.18
CA PRO A 26 -29.06 0.24 -7.24
C PRO A 26 -28.87 -1.17 -7.83
N GLY A 27 -27.97 -1.98 -7.28
CA GLY A 27 -27.71 -3.36 -7.73
C GLY A 27 -28.23 -4.45 -6.79
N ASN A 28 -28.42 -5.68 -7.26
CA ASN A 28 -28.67 -6.85 -6.38
C ASN A 28 -27.93 -8.09 -6.90
N TYR A 29 -27.70 -9.08 -6.04
CA TYR A 29 -27.31 -10.41 -6.51
C TYR A 29 -28.54 -11.22 -6.94
N LEU A 30 -28.45 -11.87 -8.11
CA LEU A 30 -29.41 -12.84 -8.59
C LEU A 30 -28.75 -14.23 -8.54
N LEU A 31 -29.30 -15.12 -7.73
CA LEU A 31 -28.89 -16.52 -7.69
C LEU A 31 -29.78 -17.29 -8.66
N GLU A 32 -29.24 -17.66 -9.82
CA GLU A 32 -30.00 -18.41 -10.84
C GLU A 32 -29.86 -19.92 -10.64
N HIS A 33 -28.78 -20.40 -9.99
CA HIS A 33 -28.48 -21.82 -9.74
C HIS A 33 -27.72 -22.03 -8.42
N ALA A 34 -27.52 -23.28 -7.97
CA ALA A 34 -26.89 -23.62 -6.69
C ALA A 34 -25.43 -23.14 -6.52
N ASN A 35 -24.79 -22.68 -7.59
CA ASN A 35 -23.36 -22.35 -7.65
C ASN A 35 -23.05 -21.12 -8.53
N LEU A 36 -24.04 -20.30 -8.91
CA LEU A 36 -23.82 -19.13 -9.77
C LEU A 36 -24.63 -17.91 -9.28
N ALA A 37 -23.92 -16.85 -8.90
CA ALA A 37 -24.47 -15.56 -8.52
C ALA A 37 -24.10 -14.49 -9.56
N ARG A 38 -25.08 -13.67 -9.97
CA ARG A 38 -24.92 -12.57 -10.94
C ARG A 38 -25.23 -11.23 -10.30
N PHE A 39 -24.66 -10.17 -10.85
CA PHE A 39 -25.04 -8.79 -10.56
C PHE A 39 -26.23 -8.38 -11.42
N LYS A 40 -27.27 -7.83 -10.80
CA LYS A 40 -28.43 -7.23 -11.46
C LYS A 40 -28.45 -5.72 -11.18
N PRO A 41 -27.84 -4.89 -12.04
CA PRO A 41 -27.96 -3.44 -11.93
C PRO A 41 -29.40 -2.97 -12.14
N GLY A 42 -29.80 -1.94 -11.41
CA GLY A 42 -30.97 -1.12 -11.69
C GLY A 42 -30.72 -0.23 -12.91
N PRO A 43 -31.68 0.63 -13.29
CA PRO A 43 -31.53 1.50 -14.46
C PRO A 43 -30.28 2.36 -14.38
N TYR A 44 -29.48 2.36 -15.45
CA TYR A 44 -28.25 3.14 -15.60
C TYR A 44 -28.13 3.71 -17.02
N ASP A 45 -27.28 4.71 -17.21
CA ASP A 45 -26.97 5.31 -18.52
C ASP A 45 -25.97 4.42 -19.26
N SER A 46 -26.41 3.65 -20.25
CA SER A 46 -25.52 2.73 -20.99
C SER A 46 -24.42 3.42 -21.82
N GLN A 47 -24.43 4.76 -21.90
CA GLN A 47 -23.34 5.54 -22.52
C GLN A 47 -22.22 5.90 -21.54
N ARG A 48 -22.31 5.48 -20.27
CA ARG A 48 -21.28 5.72 -19.25
C ARG A 48 -20.85 4.41 -18.61
N PRO A 49 -19.57 4.27 -18.21
CA PRO A 49 -19.12 3.10 -17.46
C PRO A 49 -19.97 2.88 -16.21
N LEU A 50 -20.37 1.63 -15.98
CA LEU A 50 -20.92 1.18 -14.72
C LEU A 50 -19.77 0.54 -13.93
N VAL A 51 -19.43 1.13 -12.79
CA VAL A 51 -18.37 0.64 -11.90
C VAL A 51 -19.02 -0.17 -10.79
N ILE A 52 -18.53 -1.38 -10.53
CA ILE A 52 -19.05 -2.30 -9.51
C ILE A 52 -17.91 -2.68 -8.57
N ASP A 53 -17.87 -2.08 -7.38
CA ASP A 53 -16.95 -2.32 -6.24
C ASP A 53 -15.43 -2.56 -6.54
N PRO A 54 -14.50 -2.19 -5.64
CA PRO A 54 -13.14 -2.69 -5.73
C PRO A 54 -13.13 -4.21 -5.53
N VAL A 55 -12.15 -4.89 -6.12
CA VAL A 55 -11.91 -6.31 -5.89
C VAL A 55 -10.46 -6.54 -5.49
N LEU A 56 -10.22 -7.62 -4.74
CA LEU A 56 -8.89 -8.17 -4.61
C LEU A 56 -8.50 -8.75 -5.97
N SER A 57 -7.73 -7.97 -6.75
CA SER A 57 -7.36 -8.32 -8.11
C SER A 57 -6.19 -9.29 -8.17
N TYR A 58 -5.33 -9.24 -7.16
CA TYR A 58 -4.15 -10.07 -7.02
C TYR A 58 -3.77 -10.18 -5.55
N SER A 59 -3.32 -11.36 -5.12
CA SER A 59 -2.77 -11.59 -3.79
C SER A 59 -1.93 -12.86 -3.78
N THR A 60 -0.69 -12.77 -3.30
CA THR A 60 0.27 -13.87 -3.26
C THR A 60 1.07 -13.88 -1.96
N TYR A 61 1.53 -15.06 -1.56
CA TYR A 61 2.69 -15.18 -0.68
C TYR A 61 3.97 -14.85 -1.46
N LEU A 62 4.92 -14.18 -0.82
CA LEU A 62 6.24 -13.81 -1.34
C LEU A 62 7.29 -14.22 -0.31
N ALA A 63 7.50 -15.52 -0.14
CA ALA A 63 8.30 -16.06 0.96
C ALA A 63 9.05 -17.35 0.59
N GLY A 64 10.05 -17.69 1.38
CA GLY A 64 10.74 -18.98 1.38
C GLY A 64 10.32 -19.84 2.59
N SER A 65 11.18 -20.77 3.02
CA SER A 65 10.85 -21.70 4.13
C SER A 65 11.11 -21.14 5.54
N GLY A 66 11.78 -19.99 5.63
CA GLY A 66 12.13 -19.28 6.85
C GLY A 66 11.09 -18.22 7.23
N ARG A 67 11.49 -17.26 8.07
CA ARG A 67 10.66 -16.09 8.39
C ARG A 67 10.92 -15.00 7.35
N ASP A 68 9.87 -14.49 6.74
CA ASP A 68 9.92 -13.46 5.70
C ASP A 68 8.92 -12.34 6.04
N ILE A 69 9.36 -11.09 5.93
CA ILE A 69 8.54 -9.91 6.24
C ILE A 69 8.76 -8.86 5.14
N GLY A 70 7.70 -8.46 4.44
CA GLY A 70 7.75 -7.32 3.50
C GLY A 70 7.55 -6.03 4.28
N GLN A 71 8.51 -5.11 4.22
CA GLN A 71 8.51 -3.86 5.00
C GLN A 71 8.22 -2.63 4.15
N GLY A 72 8.59 -2.64 2.86
CA GLY A 72 8.34 -1.53 1.94
C GLY A 72 7.93 -2.02 0.55
N ILE A 73 7.10 -1.24 -0.14
CA ILE A 73 6.60 -1.50 -1.48
C ILE A 73 6.62 -0.23 -2.36
N ALA A 74 7.10 -0.37 -3.59
CA ALA A 74 7.03 0.68 -4.60
C ALA A 74 6.51 0.13 -5.93
N VAL A 75 5.87 0.98 -6.73
CA VAL A 75 5.32 0.61 -8.04
C VAL A 75 5.83 1.56 -9.11
N ASP A 76 6.39 1.02 -10.20
CA ASP A 76 6.89 1.85 -11.30
C ASP A 76 5.76 2.31 -12.25
N ALA A 77 6.08 3.22 -13.17
CA ALA A 77 5.12 3.73 -14.15
C ALA A 77 4.59 2.66 -15.14
N LYS A 78 5.23 1.49 -15.22
CA LYS A 78 4.76 0.33 -16.00
C LYS A 78 3.89 -0.61 -15.16
N GLY A 79 3.75 -0.35 -13.86
CA GLY A 79 3.03 -1.16 -12.90
C GLY A 79 3.86 -2.29 -12.29
N CYS A 80 5.17 -2.39 -12.55
CA CYS A 80 5.99 -3.42 -11.90
C CYS A 80 6.08 -3.12 -10.41
N ILE A 81 6.01 -4.18 -9.61
CA ILE A 81 5.93 -4.10 -8.16
C ILE A 81 7.31 -4.40 -7.59
N TYR A 82 7.79 -3.59 -6.67
CA TYR A 82 9.06 -3.75 -5.99
C TYR A 82 8.79 -3.87 -4.50
N VAL A 83 9.32 -4.90 -3.86
CA VAL A 83 9.14 -5.14 -2.43
C VAL A 83 10.50 -5.29 -1.78
N THR A 84 10.70 -4.62 -0.65
CA THR A 84 11.85 -4.87 0.22
C THR A 84 11.40 -5.33 1.60
N GLY A 85 12.31 -5.98 2.32
CA GLY A 85 12.06 -6.48 3.65
C GLY A 85 13.21 -7.34 4.13
N ARG A 86 12.93 -8.20 5.11
CA ARG A 86 13.92 -9.12 5.69
C ARG A 86 13.53 -10.57 5.52
N THR A 87 14.54 -11.42 5.41
CA THR A 87 14.36 -12.86 5.19
C THR A 87 15.32 -13.67 6.05
N GLN A 88 14.84 -14.82 6.56
CA GLN A 88 15.68 -15.91 7.09
C GLN A 88 15.75 -17.09 6.11
N SER A 89 15.18 -16.93 4.92
CA SER A 89 15.04 -17.97 3.92
C SER A 89 16.28 -18.03 3.05
N SER A 90 16.99 -19.16 3.10
CA SER A 90 18.12 -19.43 2.19
C SER A 90 17.69 -19.68 0.73
N GLN A 91 16.39 -19.84 0.50
CA GLN A 91 15.77 -20.02 -0.81
C GLN A 91 14.46 -19.25 -0.84
N PHE A 92 14.44 -18.13 -1.56
CA PHE A 92 13.25 -17.35 -1.88
C PHE A 92 12.72 -17.80 -3.26
N LEU A 93 11.42 -17.64 -3.53
CA LEU A 93 10.76 -18.06 -4.79
C LEU A 93 11.65 -17.81 -6.02
N VAL A 94 11.79 -18.82 -6.88
CA VAL A 94 12.99 -19.03 -7.71
C VAL A 94 13.08 -18.08 -8.92
N SER A 95 14.14 -17.27 -8.98
CA SER A 95 15.03 -17.16 -10.15
C SER A 95 16.42 -16.67 -9.68
N GLU A 96 17.42 -17.55 -9.76
CA GLU A 96 18.88 -17.41 -9.50
C GLU A 96 19.37 -16.29 -8.53
N PRO A 97 20.09 -16.63 -7.44
CA PRO A 97 20.63 -15.65 -6.48
C PRO A 97 21.75 -14.80 -7.10
N THR A 98 21.82 -13.51 -6.77
CA THR A 98 22.99 -12.67 -7.10
C THR A 98 23.98 -12.50 -5.96
N LEU A 99 23.63 -12.73 -4.69
CA LEU A 99 24.55 -12.73 -3.55
C LEU A 99 24.03 -13.72 -2.49
N ASP A 100 24.89 -14.61 -1.97
CA ASP A 100 24.53 -15.61 -0.95
C ASP A 100 24.14 -14.92 0.37
N PRO A 101 23.11 -15.38 1.10
CA PRO A 101 22.78 -14.86 2.43
C PRO A 101 23.83 -15.30 3.46
N TYR A 102 24.42 -14.34 4.18
CA TYR A 102 25.54 -14.57 5.12
C TYR A 102 25.12 -14.52 6.61
N ALA A 103 23.87 -14.13 6.94
CA ALA A 103 23.40 -14.00 8.33
C ALA A 103 22.05 -14.69 8.65
N GLN A 104 21.59 -14.53 9.90
CA GLN A 104 20.27 -15.02 10.36
C GLN A 104 19.10 -14.19 9.81
N LEU A 105 19.33 -12.94 9.39
CA LEU A 105 18.36 -12.01 8.79
C LEU A 105 19.06 -11.07 7.80
N ASP A 106 18.83 -11.26 6.49
CA ASP A 106 19.33 -10.38 5.42
C ASP A 106 18.18 -9.60 4.75
N VAL A 107 18.52 -8.51 4.06
CA VAL A 107 17.57 -7.73 3.26
C VAL A 107 17.26 -8.47 1.97
N PHE A 108 15.99 -8.57 1.59
CA PHE A 108 15.61 -8.97 0.23
C PHE A 108 15.03 -7.79 -0.55
N VAL A 109 15.16 -7.87 -1.87
CA VAL A 109 14.53 -6.97 -2.84
C VAL A 109 13.94 -7.83 -3.93
N ALA A 110 12.62 -7.82 -4.08
CA ALA A 110 11.91 -8.59 -5.09
C ALA A 110 11.24 -7.65 -6.09
N LYS A 111 11.31 -7.99 -7.37
CA LYS A 111 10.54 -7.30 -8.42
C LYS A 111 9.57 -8.27 -9.06
N LEU A 112 8.29 -7.91 -9.10
CA LEU A 112 7.24 -8.67 -9.78
C LEU A 112 6.77 -7.92 -11.04
N ASN A 113 6.26 -8.69 -12.00
CA ASN A 113 5.57 -8.11 -13.15
C ASN A 113 4.29 -7.38 -12.73
N PRO A 114 3.69 -6.54 -13.59
CA PRO A 114 2.50 -5.78 -13.22
C PRO A 114 1.27 -6.61 -12.87
N GLN A 115 1.21 -7.86 -13.35
CA GLN A 115 0.15 -8.82 -13.05
C GLN A 115 0.37 -9.51 -11.70
N GLY A 116 1.56 -9.39 -11.10
CA GLY A 116 1.96 -10.08 -9.89
C GLY A 116 2.21 -11.59 -10.05
N THR A 117 2.11 -12.11 -11.28
CA THR A 117 2.18 -13.55 -11.60
C THR A 117 3.58 -14.06 -11.88
N GLU A 118 4.55 -13.16 -12.05
CA GLU A 118 5.95 -13.50 -12.33
C GLU A 118 6.87 -12.69 -11.44
N LEU A 119 7.81 -13.38 -10.79
CA LEU A 119 8.95 -12.77 -10.12
C LEU A 119 10.05 -12.54 -11.16
N ILE A 120 10.34 -11.27 -11.44
CA ILE A 120 11.34 -10.84 -12.43
C ILE A 120 12.76 -11.03 -11.87
N PHE A 121 12.98 -10.64 -10.61
CA PHE A 121 14.24 -10.92 -9.90
C PHE A 121 14.05 -10.87 -8.39
N THR A 122 15.00 -11.47 -7.67
CA THR A 122 15.27 -11.21 -6.25
C THR A 122 16.75 -10.89 -6.05
N ALA A 123 17.06 -9.92 -5.22
CA ALA A 123 18.42 -9.60 -4.77
C ALA A 123 18.47 -9.63 -3.23
N PHE A 124 19.62 -10.00 -2.68
CA PHE A 124 19.87 -9.99 -1.24
C PHE A 124 21.03 -9.06 -0.90
N LEU A 125 20.91 -8.35 0.21
CA LEU A 125 21.93 -7.46 0.74
C LEU A 125 22.06 -7.68 2.24
N GLY A 126 23.28 -7.96 2.70
CA GLY A 126 23.54 -8.20 4.10
C GLY A 126 25.00 -8.52 4.38
N GLY A 127 25.36 -8.52 5.66
CA GLY A 127 26.70 -8.87 6.14
C GLY A 127 26.67 -10.13 7.02
N GLU A 128 27.60 -10.23 7.97
CA GLU A 128 27.65 -11.36 8.92
C GLU A 128 26.61 -11.27 10.06
N ARG A 129 25.86 -10.16 10.18
CA ARG A 129 24.89 -9.90 11.26
C ARG A 129 23.54 -9.48 10.70
N ASP A 130 22.59 -9.22 11.59
CA ASP A 130 21.22 -8.92 11.20
C ASP A 130 21.08 -7.55 10.53
N GLU A 131 20.20 -7.50 9.53
CA GLU A 131 19.71 -6.31 8.86
C GLU A 131 18.19 -6.10 9.02
N ASN A 132 17.75 -4.84 8.95
CA ASN A 132 16.35 -4.40 8.91
C ASN A 132 15.47 -4.96 10.04
N TYR A 133 16.02 -5.03 11.26
CA TYR A 133 15.31 -5.67 12.36
C TYR A 133 14.02 -4.94 12.77
N PHE A 134 14.00 -3.61 12.69
CA PHE A 134 12.88 -2.75 13.01
C PHE A 134 12.22 -2.18 11.75
N CYS A 135 13.01 -1.74 10.76
CA CYS A 135 12.49 -1.03 9.59
C CYS A 135 13.21 -1.38 8.27
N GLY A 136 12.59 -0.98 7.17
CA GLY A 136 13.13 -1.03 5.82
C GLY A 136 12.16 -0.37 4.85
N ASP A 137 12.64 0.55 4.03
CA ASP A 137 11.82 1.30 3.08
C ASP A 137 12.45 1.29 1.68
N ILE A 138 11.62 1.46 0.65
CA ILE A 138 11.99 1.40 -0.77
C ILE A 138 11.36 2.53 -1.56
N ALA A 139 12.15 3.19 -2.40
CA ALA A 139 11.62 4.10 -3.41
C ALA A 139 12.36 3.97 -4.73
N LEU A 140 11.73 4.45 -5.80
CA LEU A 140 12.27 4.42 -7.15
C LEU A 140 12.63 5.83 -7.61
N ASP A 141 13.75 5.96 -8.32
CA ASP A 141 14.04 7.19 -9.05
C ASP A 141 13.36 7.22 -10.42
N SER A 142 13.46 8.36 -11.12
CA SER A 142 12.84 8.55 -12.43
C SER A 142 13.35 7.60 -13.52
N SER A 143 14.52 6.97 -13.31
CA SER A 143 15.09 5.95 -14.19
C SER A 143 14.65 4.52 -13.85
N GLY A 144 13.96 4.35 -12.71
CA GLY A 144 13.58 3.06 -12.15
C GLY A 144 14.69 2.39 -11.33
N SER A 145 15.75 3.12 -10.97
CA SER A 145 16.74 2.61 -10.01
C SER A 145 16.12 2.57 -8.62
N ILE A 146 16.56 1.61 -7.81
CA ILE A 146 15.91 1.25 -6.55
C ILE A 146 16.74 1.82 -5.42
N TYR A 147 16.13 2.61 -4.54
CA TYR A 147 16.73 3.11 -3.31
C TYR A 147 16.15 2.34 -2.14
N ILE A 148 17.01 1.95 -1.20
CA ILE A 148 16.61 1.28 0.03
C ILE A 148 17.31 1.96 1.19
N ALA A 149 16.57 2.18 2.27
CA ALA A 149 17.09 2.58 3.57
C ALA A 149 16.65 1.55 4.59
N GLY A 150 17.54 1.26 5.53
CA GLY A 150 17.27 0.36 6.64
C GLY A 150 18.42 0.41 7.63
N GLU A 151 18.46 -0.50 8.59
CA GLU A 151 19.51 -0.53 9.60
C GLU A 151 20.30 -1.84 9.58
N THR A 152 21.56 -1.77 10.00
CA THR A 152 22.47 -2.93 10.02
C THR A 152 23.31 -2.96 11.29
N GLN A 153 23.51 -4.16 11.84
CA GLN A 153 24.55 -4.43 12.85
C GLN A 153 25.87 -4.89 12.22
N SER A 154 25.85 -5.25 10.93
CA SER A 154 27.00 -5.78 10.22
C SER A 154 28.09 -4.72 10.11
N LEU A 155 29.34 -5.15 10.31
CA LEU A 155 30.52 -4.31 10.09
C LEU A 155 31.03 -4.44 8.64
N ASP A 156 30.52 -5.43 7.93
CA ASP A 156 30.91 -5.90 6.60
C ASP A 156 29.77 -5.79 5.58
N PHE A 157 28.74 -4.97 5.86
CA PHE A 157 27.67 -4.69 4.90
C PHE A 157 28.26 -4.26 3.54
N PRO A 158 27.72 -4.72 2.40
CA PRO A 158 28.28 -4.45 1.07
C PRO A 158 28.40 -2.95 0.79
N MET A 159 29.62 -2.43 0.55
CA MET A 159 29.90 -1.00 0.32
C MET A 159 30.35 -0.72 -1.12
N VAL A 160 29.66 0.20 -1.80
CA VAL A 160 30.02 0.70 -3.15
C VAL A 160 29.89 2.21 -3.17
N HIS A 161 30.97 2.92 -3.54
CA HIS A 161 30.98 4.40 -3.64
C HIS A 161 30.48 5.13 -2.37
N ALA A 162 30.71 4.53 -1.20
CA ALA A 162 30.14 4.96 0.09
C ALA A 162 30.54 6.39 0.51
N TYR A 163 29.58 7.10 1.09
CA TYR A 163 29.81 8.35 1.82
C TYR A 163 30.51 8.09 3.17
N GLN A 164 29.99 7.12 3.94
CA GLN A 164 30.61 6.54 5.13
C GLN A 164 30.90 5.05 4.86
N PRO A 165 32.16 4.67 4.59
CA PRO A 165 32.54 3.30 4.25
C PRO A 165 32.68 2.38 5.47
N SER A 166 32.37 2.87 6.67
CA SER A 166 32.50 2.10 7.91
C SER A 166 31.39 2.52 8.87
N LYS A 167 30.85 1.53 9.58
CA LYS A 167 29.88 1.73 10.65
C LYS A 167 30.47 2.63 11.73
N GLY A 168 29.71 3.62 12.17
CA GLY A 168 30.10 4.54 13.23
C GLY A 168 29.81 3.98 14.63
N GLY A 169 28.70 3.24 14.80
CA GLY A 169 28.33 2.58 16.04
C GLY A 169 29.13 1.31 16.34
N SER A 170 29.06 0.82 17.58
CA SER A 170 29.68 -0.45 17.95
C SER A 170 28.97 -1.63 17.30
N SER A 171 29.50 -2.84 17.52
CA SER A 171 28.87 -4.08 17.03
C SER A 171 27.48 -4.35 17.65
N TRP A 172 27.10 -3.64 18.71
CA TRP A 172 25.80 -3.80 19.38
C TRP A 172 24.81 -2.70 19.00
N ASP A 173 25.29 -1.63 18.39
CA ASP A 173 24.46 -0.54 17.89
C ASP A 173 23.98 -0.88 16.47
N TRP A 174 22.87 -0.27 16.05
CA TRP A 174 22.40 -0.32 14.66
C TRP A 174 22.75 0.99 13.97
N ASP A 175 23.38 0.97 12.81
CA ASP A 175 23.53 2.19 12.01
C ASP A 175 22.60 2.11 10.81
N ALA A 176 22.08 3.26 10.38
CA ALA A 176 21.38 3.34 9.12
C ALA A 176 22.32 2.94 7.98
N TYR A 177 21.77 2.39 6.92
CA TYR A 177 22.41 2.33 5.63
C TYR A 177 21.47 2.91 4.58
N VAL A 178 22.06 3.41 3.50
CA VAL A 178 21.33 3.64 2.24
C VAL A 178 22.07 2.96 1.12
N CYS A 179 21.32 2.30 0.24
CA CYS A 179 21.84 1.72 -0.97
C CYS A 179 21.00 2.08 -2.20
N LYS A 180 21.63 1.97 -3.37
CA LYS A 180 21.03 2.15 -4.69
C LYS A 180 21.35 0.95 -5.56
N LEU A 181 20.34 0.26 -6.05
CA LEU A 181 20.45 -0.82 -7.04
C LEU A 181 20.05 -0.33 -8.43
N SER A 182 20.56 -0.97 -9.48
CA SER A 182 20.01 -0.83 -10.83
C SER A 182 18.55 -1.32 -10.86
N GLY A 183 17.73 -0.78 -11.77
CA GLY A 183 16.29 -1.11 -11.85
C GLY A 183 15.96 -2.56 -12.24
N ASP A 184 16.97 -3.32 -12.65
CA ASP A 184 16.94 -4.76 -12.90
C ASP A 184 17.55 -5.60 -11.77
N GLY A 185 17.97 -4.96 -10.67
CA GLY A 185 18.59 -5.60 -9.50
C GLY A 185 20.00 -6.16 -9.73
N SER A 186 20.56 -6.03 -10.93
CA SER A 186 21.82 -6.70 -11.28
C SER A 186 23.09 -6.05 -10.73
N GLN A 187 23.01 -4.79 -10.27
CA GLN A 187 24.16 -4.04 -9.78
C GLN A 187 23.83 -3.22 -8.54
N LEU A 188 24.69 -3.32 -7.53
CA LEU A 188 24.78 -2.35 -6.44
C LEU A 188 25.57 -1.13 -6.92
N LEU A 189 24.87 -0.03 -7.16
CA LEU A 189 25.42 1.21 -7.73
C LEU A 189 25.99 2.13 -6.65
N PHE A 190 25.42 2.09 -5.45
CA PHE A 190 25.86 2.83 -4.28
C PHE A 190 25.44 2.10 -3.01
N SER A 191 26.25 2.16 -1.97
CA SER A 191 25.84 1.82 -0.61
C SER A 191 26.77 2.46 0.40
N SER A 192 26.20 2.90 1.51
CA SER A 192 26.90 3.59 2.59
C SER A 192 26.22 3.29 3.91
N TYR A 193 27.01 3.16 4.97
CA TYR A 193 26.51 3.40 6.32
C TYR A 193 26.07 4.87 6.44
N PHE A 194 25.22 5.17 7.40
CA PHE A 194 24.79 6.51 7.72
C PHE A 194 24.52 6.62 9.21
N GLY A 195 25.32 7.39 9.94
CA GLY A 195 25.19 7.40 11.40
C GLY A 195 26.39 7.97 12.14
N GLY A 196 26.22 8.08 13.45
CA GLY A 196 27.22 8.47 14.42
C GLY A 196 27.72 7.29 15.24
N SER A 197 27.98 7.49 16.54
CA SER A 197 28.64 6.49 17.40
C SER A 197 27.68 5.57 18.16
N ARG A 198 26.36 5.70 17.93
CA ARG A 198 25.29 4.98 18.63
C ARG A 198 24.27 4.48 17.61
N THR A 199 23.13 4.02 18.11
CA THR A 199 22.03 3.57 17.26
C THR A 199 21.43 4.75 16.48
N ASP A 200 21.30 4.54 15.18
CA ASP A 200 20.71 5.43 14.19
C ASP A 200 19.80 4.61 13.28
N THR A 201 18.48 4.85 13.32
CA THR A 201 17.48 4.03 12.62
C THR A 201 16.76 4.87 11.56
N PRO A 202 16.82 4.52 10.26
CA PRO A 202 16.12 5.24 9.20
C PRO A 202 14.74 4.60 8.94
N PHE A 203 13.67 5.23 9.40
CA PHE A 203 12.33 4.65 9.28
C PHE A 203 11.72 4.79 7.88
N ALA A 204 12.04 5.87 7.15
CA ALA A 204 11.47 6.13 5.83
C ALA A 204 12.42 6.91 4.91
N LEU A 205 12.19 6.79 3.60
CA LEU A 205 12.90 7.49 2.54
C LEU A 205 11.94 7.97 1.44
N ALA A 206 12.29 9.09 0.82
CA ALA A 206 11.54 9.62 -0.33
C ALA A 206 12.49 10.14 -1.41
N VAL A 207 12.24 9.76 -2.67
CA VAL A 207 12.98 10.22 -3.84
C VAL A 207 12.19 11.31 -4.56
N HIS A 208 12.86 12.41 -4.90
CA HIS A 208 12.23 13.53 -5.61
C HIS A 208 13.13 14.06 -6.73
N ALA A 209 12.54 14.67 -7.75
CA ALA A 209 13.28 15.28 -8.86
C ALA A 209 14.25 16.37 -8.34
N PRO A 210 15.54 16.37 -8.74
CA PRO A 210 16.15 15.56 -9.81
C PRO A 210 16.82 14.25 -9.31
N ASP A 211 16.05 13.34 -8.69
CA ASP A 211 16.49 12.06 -8.11
C ASP A 211 17.36 12.18 -6.85
N GLN A 212 17.09 13.19 -6.03
CA GLN A 212 17.65 13.31 -4.67
C GLN A 212 16.80 12.49 -3.69
N VAL A 213 17.47 11.79 -2.78
CA VAL A 213 16.81 10.97 -1.75
C VAL A 213 16.83 11.71 -0.41
N SER A 214 15.68 11.81 0.25
CA SER A 214 15.55 12.26 1.64
C SER A 214 15.31 11.04 2.52
N ILE A 215 15.92 11.00 3.70
CA ILE A 215 15.84 9.90 4.67
C ILE A 215 15.51 10.52 6.01
N VAL A 216 14.59 9.90 6.75
CA VAL A 216 14.25 10.32 8.10
C VAL A 216 14.34 9.16 9.07
N GLY A 217 14.49 9.48 10.34
CA GLY A 217 14.63 8.48 11.37
C GLY A 217 14.83 9.06 12.76
N GLY A 218 15.28 8.21 13.68
CA GLY A 218 15.71 8.58 15.03
C GLY A 218 17.21 8.31 15.22
N THR A 219 17.87 9.15 16.01
CA THR A 219 19.30 8.99 16.34
C THR A 219 19.55 9.31 17.80
N ASN A 220 20.28 8.43 18.51
CA ASN A 220 20.84 8.76 19.82
C ASN A 220 22.28 9.33 19.71
N SER A 221 22.80 9.46 18.49
CA SER A 221 24.18 9.85 18.22
C SER A 221 24.37 11.36 18.32
N THR A 222 25.03 11.81 19.37
CA THR A 222 25.49 13.22 19.48
C THR A 222 26.46 13.68 18.38
N ASN A 223 27.03 12.73 17.63
CA ASN A 223 27.94 12.95 16.50
C ASN A 223 27.34 12.49 15.16
N PHE A 224 26.01 12.46 15.03
CA PHE A 224 25.34 12.17 13.76
C PHE A 224 25.85 13.10 12.63
N PRO A 225 25.97 12.63 11.38
CA PRO A 225 26.44 13.46 10.27
C PRO A 225 25.49 14.64 10.00
N VAL A 226 25.95 15.86 10.26
CA VAL A 226 25.19 17.10 9.99
C VAL A 226 25.83 17.91 8.87
N LYS A 227 25.00 18.57 8.06
CA LYS A 227 25.43 19.48 6.99
C LYS A 227 24.32 20.48 6.69
N ASP A 228 24.65 21.78 6.62
CA ASP A 228 23.70 22.82 6.22
C ASP A 228 22.36 22.72 6.99
N ALA A 229 22.46 22.50 8.31
CA ALA A 229 21.36 22.03 9.16
C ALA A 229 20.45 23.16 9.68
N PHE A 230 19.17 22.82 9.93
CA PHE A 230 18.25 23.63 10.73
C PHE A 230 18.59 23.54 12.23
N GLN A 231 18.86 22.34 12.72
CA GLN A 231 19.43 22.06 14.05
C GLN A 231 20.71 21.24 13.88
N ASP A 232 21.82 21.80 14.33
CA ASP A 232 23.17 21.22 14.19
C ASP A 232 23.61 20.40 15.40
N ARG A 233 22.75 20.25 16.40
CA ARG A 233 23.01 19.55 17.66
C ARG A 233 21.80 18.76 18.12
N HIS A 234 22.09 17.56 18.60
CA HIS A 234 21.18 16.72 19.38
C HIS A 234 20.76 17.44 20.66
N LYS A 235 19.46 17.50 20.92
CA LYS A 235 18.85 18.14 22.10
C LYS A 235 18.22 17.15 23.08
N GLY A 236 17.84 15.95 22.62
CA GLY A 236 17.39 14.84 23.45
C GLY A 236 18.33 14.62 24.64
N GLY A 237 17.75 14.59 25.84
CA GLY A 237 18.42 14.93 27.09
C GLY A 237 19.31 13.83 27.69
N ASN A 238 19.17 12.57 27.30
CA ASN A 238 19.91 11.44 27.89
C ASN A 238 20.33 10.36 26.88
N TYR A 239 21.18 9.42 27.34
CA TYR A 239 21.79 8.34 26.55
C TYR A 239 20.82 7.50 25.70
N TYR A 240 19.56 7.38 26.11
CA TYR A 240 18.52 6.57 25.47
C TYR A 240 17.45 7.41 24.75
N GLU A 241 17.51 8.74 24.89
CA GLU A 241 16.59 9.67 24.24
C GLU A 241 17.25 10.11 22.93
N GLY A 242 16.51 10.02 21.82
CA GLY A 242 16.99 10.39 20.50
C GLY A 242 16.32 11.66 20.00
N ASP A 243 16.95 12.30 19.03
CA ASP A 243 16.27 13.30 18.19
C ASP A 243 15.90 12.66 16.86
N ALA A 244 14.84 13.18 16.23
CA ALA A 244 14.59 12.83 14.85
C ALA A 244 15.70 13.42 13.97
N PHE A 245 15.95 12.82 12.81
CA PHE A 245 16.81 13.41 11.78
C PHE A 245 16.09 13.50 10.44
N LEU A 246 16.53 14.45 9.62
CA LEU A 246 16.25 14.52 8.19
C LEU A 246 17.57 14.72 7.46
N ALA A 247 17.91 13.79 6.58
CA ALA A 247 19.07 13.88 5.71
C ALA A 247 18.64 13.83 4.25
N ARG A 248 19.31 14.60 3.39
CA ARG A 248 19.12 14.55 1.95
C ARG A 248 20.45 14.30 1.27
N LEU A 249 20.51 13.28 0.42
CA LEU A 249 21.69 12.97 -0.38
C LEU A 249 21.53 13.52 -1.81
N ASP A 250 22.67 13.71 -2.48
CA ASP A 250 22.71 14.10 -3.89
C ASP A 250 22.13 13.01 -4.81
N THR A 251 22.06 13.31 -6.10
CA THR A 251 21.44 12.42 -7.09
C THR A 251 22.17 11.10 -7.31
N LYS A 252 23.42 11.00 -6.82
CA LYS A 252 24.24 9.79 -6.85
C LYS A 252 24.26 9.09 -5.49
N ALA A 253 23.52 9.63 -4.51
CA ALA A 253 23.58 9.29 -3.10
C ALA A 253 24.99 9.44 -2.47
N SER A 254 25.93 10.10 -3.14
CA SER A 254 27.37 10.05 -2.78
C SER A 254 27.80 11.14 -1.80
N SER A 255 26.94 12.13 -1.55
CA SER A 255 27.21 13.21 -0.60
C SER A 255 25.91 13.79 -0.04
N LEU A 256 25.98 14.36 1.16
CA LEU A 256 24.88 15.11 1.74
C LEU A 256 24.64 16.41 0.96
N VAL A 257 23.39 16.67 0.59
CA VAL A 257 22.90 18.02 0.27
C VAL A 257 22.75 18.79 1.58
N PHE A 258 22.00 18.23 2.53
CA PHE A 258 21.89 18.69 3.90
C PHE A 258 21.61 17.52 4.84
N SER A 259 21.81 17.71 6.14
CA SER A 259 21.41 16.79 7.21
C SER A 259 21.24 17.57 8.51
N THR A 260 20.10 17.37 9.19
CA THR A 260 19.69 18.11 10.37
C THR A 260 19.07 17.20 11.41
N PHE A 261 19.20 17.56 12.68
CA PHE A 261 18.31 17.08 13.73
C PHE A 261 16.94 17.78 13.65
N LEU A 262 15.93 17.18 14.27
CA LEU A 262 14.63 17.76 14.54
C LEU A 262 14.13 17.24 15.90
N GLY A 263 14.19 18.08 16.91
CA GLY A 263 13.74 17.72 18.25
C GLY A 263 13.83 18.84 19.27
N GLY A 264 13.43 18.49 20.49
CA GLY A 264 13.50 19.27 21.71
C GLY A 264 14.24 18.51 22.81
N SER A 265 13.81 18.69 24.05
CA SER A 265 14.50 18.14 25.22
C SER A 265 14.16 16.68 25.58
N GLY A 266 13.11 16.12 24.99
CA GLY A 266 12.65 14.74 25.16
C GLY A 266 13.08 13.84 24.00
N ASP A 267 12.47 12.65 23.92
CA ASP A 267 12.68 11.69 22.82
C ASP A 267 11.81 12.06 21.62
N ASP A 268 12.43 12.17 20.45
CA ASP A 268 11.81 12.55 19.19
C ASP A 268 12.26 11.59 18.09
N SER A 269 11.33 11.14 17.25
CA SER A 269 11.64 10.26 16.12
C SER A 269 10.73 10.57 14.95
N ALA A 270 11.31 10.60 13.74
CA ALA A 270 10.56 10.73 12.49
C ALA A 270 10.32 9.36 11.88
N PHE A 271 9.06 9.03 11.59
CA PHE A 271 8.66 7.74 11.04
C PHE A 271 8.32 7.80 9.55
N GLY A 272 7.89 8.96 9.03
CA GLY A 272 7.51 9.13 7.63
C GLY A 272 8.07 10.41 7.01
N VAL A 273 8.37 10.36 5.70
CA VAL A 273 8.78 11.51 4.91
C VAL A 273 8.18 11.49 3.52
N ALA A 274 7.65 12.63 3.09
CA ALA A 274 7.24 12.87 1.72
C ALA A 274 7.87 14.15 1.19
N VAL A 275 8.09 14.24 -0.12
CA VAL A 275 8.69 15.42 -0.74
C VAL A 275 7.74 16.00 -1.78
N THR A 276 7.39 17.26 -1.59
CA THR A 276 6.54 18.01 -2.51
C THR A 276 7.19 18.17 -3.89
N PRO A 277 6.42 18.46 -4.96
CA PRO A 277 6.97 18.75 -6.28
C PRO A 277 7.98 19.91 -6.32
N SER A 278 7.94 20.83 -5.34
CA SER A 278 8.87 21.94 -5.15
C SER A 278 10.13 21.58 -4.36
N GLY A 279 10.26 20.33 -3.90
CA GLY A 279 11.43 19.80 -3.19
C GLY A 279 11.42 20.02 -1.67
N GLU A 280 10.34 20.57 -1.11
CA GLU A 280 10.16 20.70 0.34
C GLU A 280 9.81 19.34 0.94
N ALA A 281 10.50 18.96 2.03
CA ALA A 281 10.24 17.72 2.76
C ALA A 281 9.18 17.95 3.83
N ILE A 282 8.19 17.06 3.90
CA ILE A 282 7.22 16.96 4.98
C ILE A 282 7.59 15.73 5.79
N VAL A 283 7.85 15.93 7.08
CA VAL A 283 8.32 14.91 8.01
C VAL A 283 7.28 14.75 9.11
N VAL A 284 6.93 13.52 9.43
CA VAL A 284 6.02 13.18 10.52
C VAL A 284 6.66 12.21 11.49
N GLY A 285 6.19 12.24 12.73
CA GLY A 285 6.76 11.39 13.76
C GLY A 285 6.10 11.58 15.12
N GLY A 286 6.76 11.04 16.15
CA GLY A 286 6.39 11.21 17.55
C GLY A 286 7.37 12.10 18.29
N THR A 287 6.87 12.88 19.24
CA THR A 287 7.68 13.75 20.11
C THR A 287 7.23 13.63 21.56
N GLN A 288 8.17 13.52 22.49
CA GLN A 288 7.94 13.70 23.93
C GLN A 288 8.35 15.10 24.40
N SER A 289 8.79 15.96 23.46
CA SER A 289 9.36 17.27 23.72
C SER A 289 8.29 18.34 23.83
N LEU A 290 8.11 18.90 25.04
CA LEU A 290 7.26 20.08 25.24
C LEU A 290 7.80 21.34 24.53
N ASP A 291 9.09 21.35 24.23
CA ASP A 291 9.81 22.41 23.51
C ASP A 291 10.13 22.02 22.06
N PHE A 292 9.36 21.09 21.48
CA PHE A 292 9.50 20.71 20.07
C PHE A 292 9.42 21.93 19.14
N PRO A 293 10.20 21.98 18.04
CA PRO A 293 10.30 23.18 17.20
C PRO A 293 9.02 23.41 16.40
N THR A 294 8.14 24.27 16.91
CA THR A 294 6.91 24.69 16.21
C THR A 294 7.13 25.95 15.36
N GLN A 295 6.39 26.05 14.25
CA GLN A 295 6.44 27.19 13.34
C GLN A 295 5.11 27.29 12.59
N LYS A 296 4.41 28.43 12.64
CA LYS A 296 3.06 28.59 12.04
C LYS A 296 2.11 27.42 12.37
N ALA A 297 2.18 26.90 13.60
CA ALA A 297 1.50 25.68 14.00
C ALA A 297 -0.02 25.86 14.05
N PHE A 298 -0.77 24.91 13.50
CA PHE A 298 -2.21 24.79 13.74
C PHE A 298 -2.53 24.30 15.16
N GLN A 299 -1.60 23.55 15.77
CA GLN A 299 -1.59 23.15 17.17
C GLN A 299 -0.22 23.50 17.78
N PRO A 300 -0.10 24.67 18.45
CA PRO A 300 1.19 25.18 18.92
C PRO A 300 1.68 24.58 20.23
N ALA A 301 0.89 23.71 20.87
CA ALA A 301 1.20 23.14 22.16
C ALA A 301 0.93 21.64 22.17
N PHE A 302 1.77 20.93 22.92
CA PHE A 302 1.64 19.51 23.25
C PHE A 302 0.27 19.22 23.86
N GLY A 303 -0.46 18.27 23.27
CA GLY A 303 -1.86 17.96 23.54
C GLY A 303 -2.11 17.28 24.87
N GLY A 304 -1.13 16.55 25.40
CA GLY A 304 -1.18 16.04 26.77
C GLY A 304 -0.37 14.78 26.98
N GLY A 305 -0.26 13.91 25.97
CA GLY A 305 0.45 12.64 26.08
C GLY A 305 -0.18 11.70 27.12
N GLY A 306 -0.41 10.45 26.75
CA GLY A 306 -1.02 9.45 27.63
C GLY A 306 -0.03 8.84 28.62
N THR A 307 0.13 7.53 28.53
CA THR A 307 1.08 6.79 29.36
C THR A 307 2.52 7.02 28.89
N PHE A 308 2.71 7.13 27.57
CA PHE A 308 4.03 7.27 26.95
C PHE A 308 4.45 8.73 26.76
N LYS A 309 3.53 9.67 27.00
CA LYS A 309 3.74 11.12 26.91
C LYS A 309 4.23 11.55 25.53
N VAL A 310 3.60 11.02 24.49
CA VAL A 310 3.97 11.29 23.10
C VAL A 310 2.79 11.90 22.34
N ASP A 311 3.04 13.01 21.65
CA ASP A 311 2.15 13.55 20.62
C ASP A 311 2.82 13.32 19.26
N SER A 312 2.03 13.29 18.20
CA SER A 312 2.61 13.34 16.86
C SER A 312 3.05 14.76 16.49
N PHE A 313 3.95 14.87 15.53
CA PHE A 313 4.27 16.13 14.86
C PHE A 313 4.13 16.02 13.35
N VAL A 314 3.93 17.17 12.70
CA VAL A 314 4.01 17.35 11.25
C VAL A 314 4.86 18.58 10.96
N ALA A 315 5.98 18.41 10.28
CA ALA A 315 6.96 19.46 9.99
C ALA A 315 7.26 19.55 8.49
N ARG A 316 7.00 20.70 7.87
CA ARG A 316 7.41 21.01 6.50
C ARG A 316 8.68 21.83 6.51
N PHE A 317 9.76 21.31 5.95
CA PHE A 317 11.02 22.01 5.74
C PHE A 317 11.02 22.76 4.42
N SER A 318 11.78 23.86 4.35
CA SER A 318 12.14 24.45 3.06
C SER A 318 12.90 23.44 2.20
N SER A 319 12.93 23.65 0.89
CA SER A 319 13.61 22.73 -0.05
C SER A 319 15.12 22.60 0.19
N GLN A 320 15.71 23.50 0.98
CA GLN A 320 17.13 23.45 1.39
C GLN A 320 17.34 22.81 2.77
N GLY A 321 16.27 22.45 3.50
CA GLY A 321 16.37 21.82 4.83
C GLY A 321 16.79 22.74 5.98
N GLN A 322 16.95 24.04 5.72
CA GLN A 322 17.53 25.01 6.68
C GLN A 322 16.48 25.74 7.53
N SER A 323 15.20 25.60 7.21
CA SER A 323 14.11 26.28 7.91
C SER A 323 12.81 25.48 7.84
N LEU A 324 11.91 25.71 8.80
CA LEU A 324 10.56 25.18 8.79
C LEU A 324 9.62 26.18 8.08
N GLU A 325 8.87 25.71 7.10
CA GLU A 325 7.76 26.46 6.49
C GLU A 325 6.54 26.46 7.42
N TYR A 326 6.28 25.28 8.01
CA TYR A 326 5.44 25.10 9.19
C TYR A 326 5.93 23.88 10.01
N SER A 327 5.59 23.82 11.29
CA SER A 327 5.71 22.63 12.14
C SER A 327 4.71 22.75 13.29
N SER A 328 3.98 21.66 13.54
CA SER A 328 2.86 21.62 14.48
C SER A 328 2.84 20.28 15.21
N PHE A 329 2.35 20.29 16.45
CA PHE A 329 1.86 19.06 17.06
C PHE A 329 0.59 18.58 16.34
N LEU A 330 0.26 17.30 16.51
CA LEU A 330 -0.99 16.68 16.11
C LEU A 330 -1.34 15.63 17.17
N GLY A 331 -2.21 15.99 18.10
CA GLY A 331 -2.48 15.11 19.24
C GLY A 331 -3.57 15.62 20.18
N GLY A 332 -4.06 14.71 21.00
CA GLY A 332 -5.05 14.95 22.04
C GLY A 332 -4.47 14.71 23.44
N SER A 333 -5.30 14.25 24.37
CA SER A 333 -4.90 14.03 25.77
C SER A 333 -4.22 12.68 26.03
N GLY A 334 -4.25 11.77 25.05
CA GLY A 334 -3.61 10.47 25.04
C GLY A 334 -2.27 10.50 24.30
N ASP A 335 -1.77 9.31 23.96
CA ASP A 335 -0.58 9.09 23.13
C ASP A 335 -0.92 9.01 21.64
N GLU A 336 -0.13 9.68 20.80
CA GLU A 336 -0.24 9.67 19.33
C GLU A 336 1.11 9.44 18.64
N LEU A 337 1.11 8.62 17.59
CA LEU A 337 2.23 8.47 16.66
C LEU A 337 1.75 8.62 15.22
N ALA A 338 2.36 9.53 14.46
CA ALA A 338 2.23 9.62 13.02
C ALA A 338 3.30 8.72 12.41
N LEU A 339 2.86 7.65 11.78
CA LEU A 339 3.73 6.56 11.34
C LEU A 339 4.13 6.73 9.87
N ASP A 340 3.30 7.39 9.07
CA ASP A 340 3.60 7.64 7.66
C ASP A 340 2.91 8.90 7.11
N VAL A 341 3.45 9.43 6.01
CA VAL A 341 2.96 10.61 5.31
C VAL A 341 3.19 10.52 3.80
N ASP A 342 2.20 10.94 3.02
CA ASP A 342 2.36 11.22 1.59
C ASP A 342 1.68 12.55 1.21
N VAL A 343 2.01 13.11 0.04
CA VAL A 343 1.59 14.44 -0.39
C VAL A 343 0.84 14.43 -1.72
N ASP A 344 -0.22 15.22 -1.80
CA ASP A 344 -0.89 15.45 -3.08
C ASP A 344 -0.13 16.48 -3.95
N ALA A 345 -0.58 16.65 -5.20
CA ALA A 345 0.01 17.58 -6.15
C ALA A 345 -0.01 19.07 -5.70
N THR A 346 -0.82 19.42 -4.70
CA THR A 346 -0.86 20.76 -4.09
C THR A 346 0.15 20.92 -2.96
N GLY A 347 0.75 19.81 -2.50
CA GLY A 347 1.64 19.74 -1.34
C GLY A 347 0.88 19.71 -0.01
N ALA A 348 -0.40 19.31 0.00
CA ALA A 348 -1.12 18.98 1.22
C ALA A 348 -0.71 17.57 1.68
N ALA A 349 -0.54 17.39 3.00
CA ALA A 349 0.02 16.16 3.56
C ALA A 349 -1.09 15.27 4.10
N CYS A 350 -1.16 14.03 3.65
CA CYS A 350 -1.99 12.98 4.23
C CYS A 350 -1.13 12.18 5.21
N VAL A 351 -1.49 12.21 6.48
CA VAL A 351 -0.77 11.59 7.59
C VAL A 351 -1.60 10.45 8.15
N ALA A 352 -0.98 9.28 8.33
CA ALA A 352 -1.57 8.12 8.95
C ALA A 352 -0.83 7.75 10.24
N GLY A 353 -1.57 7.17 11.19
CA GLY A 353 -0.98 6.78 12.46
C GLY A 353 -1.97 6.18 13.44
N VAL A 354 -1.61 6.29 14.71
CA VAL A 354 -2.34 5.71 15.84
C VAL A 354 -2.59 6.73 16.94
N THR A 355 -3.76 6.67 17.58
CA THR A 355 -4.13 7.54 18.69
C THR A 355 -4.81 6.74 19.80
N THR A 356 -4.62 7.21 21.04
CA THR A 356 -5.40 6.76 22.22
C THR A 356 -6.30 7.88 22.77
N SER A 357 -6.37 9.01 22.07
CA SER A 357 -7.09 10.20 22.50
C SER A 357 -8.56 10.14 22.13
N VAL A 358 -9.42 10.35 23.13
CA VAL A 358 -10.84 10.65 22.91
C VAL A 358 -11.08 12.04 22.29
N ASN A 359 -10.08 12.92 22.37
CA ASN A 359 -10.10 14.30 21.92
C ASN A 359 -9.05 14.59 20.85
N PHE A 360 -8.72 13.59 20.01
CA PHE A 360 -7.85 13.78 18.85
C PHE A 360 -8.42 14.89 17.93
N PRO A 361 -7.57 15.72 17.28
CA PRO A 361 -8.03 16.83 16.45
C PRO A 361 -8.82 16.40 15.19
N ILE A 362 -10.15 16.27 15.29
CA ILE A 362 -11.01 15.89 14.17
C ILE A 362 -11.44 17.07 13.27
N ALA A 363 -11.61 16.82 11.98
CA ALA A 363 -12.15 17.77 11.00
C ALA A 363 -12.85 17.00 9.86
N ASN A 364 -14.08 17.37 9.47
CA ASN A 364 -14.81 16.68 8.38
C ASN A 364 -14.73 15.14 8.44
N ALA A 365 -14.87 14.59 9.64
CA ALA A 365 -14.49 13.21 9.94
C ALA A 365 -15.52 12.19 9.45
N PHE A 366 -15.04 11.06 8.93
CA PHE A 366 -15.86 9.88 8.66
C PHE A 366 -16.30 9.20 9.96
N GLN A 367 -15.35 8.94 10.87
CA GLN A 367 -15.58 8.58 12.27
C GLN A 367 -15.11 9.72 13.17
N SER A 368 -16.04 10.28 13.95
CA SER A 368 -15.80 11.44 14.83
C SER A 368 -15.70 11.08 16.31
N VAL A 369 -15.81 9.79 16.65
CA VAL A 369 -15.82 9.30 18.02
C VAL A 369 -14.80 8.18 18.14
N PHE A 370 -13.91 8.32 19.10
CA PHE A 370 -12.97 7.28 19.52
C PHE A 370 -13.72 6.14 20.21
N HIS A 371 -13.45 4.89 19.86
CA HIS A 371 -14.04 3.76 20.57
C HIS A 371 -13.36 3.60 21.93
N THR A 372 -14.10 3.63 23.05
CA THR A 372 -13.47 3.53 24.37
C THR A 372 -13.51 2.11 24.91
N GLY A 373 -12.37 1.60 25.43
CA GLY A 373 -12.26 0.32 26.12
C GLY A 373 -11.99 0.44 27.63
N THR A 374 -12.13 -0.67 28.36
CA THR A 374 -11.80 -0.74 29.80
C THR A 374 -10.30 -0.92 30.08
N LYS A 375 -9.47 -1.01 29.04
CA LYS A 375 -8.00 -1.12 29.06
C LYS A 375 -7.42 -0.31 27.89
N PHE A 376 -6.09 -0.27 27.78
CA PHE A 376 -5.38 0.40 26.69
C PHE A 376 -5.91 -0.08 25.32
N HIS A 377 -6.34 0.86 24.50
CA HIS A 377 -6.95 0.65 23.19
C HIS A 377 -6.52 1.79 22.28
N THR A 378 -6.31 1.49 21.01
CA THR A 378 -5.95 2.46 19.99
C THR A 378 -6.95 2.43 18.84
N ASP A 379 -7.26 3.60 18.30
CA ASP A 379 -7.84 3.75 16.97
C ASP A 379 -6.71 4.20 16.03
N ALA A 380 -6.76 3.76 14.77
CA ALA A 380 -5.96 4.41 13.75
C ALA A 380 -6.52 5.82 13.48
N PHE A 381 -5.70 6.70 12.89
CA PHE A 381 -6.19 7.97 12.37
C PHE A 381 -5.69 8.23 10.95
N VAL A 382 -6.44 9.07 10.23
CA VAL A 382 -6.02 9.65 8.96
C VAL A 382 -6.30 11.14 8.98
N THR A 383 -5.28 11.96 8.75
CA THR A 383 -5.37 13.42 8.79
C THR A 383 -4.80 14.03 7.51
N LYS A 384 -5.56 14.88 6.83
CA LYS A 384 -5.06 15.71 5.73
C LYS A 384 -4.80 17.13 6.22
N VAL A 385 -3.51 17.49 6.29
CA VAL A 385 -3.03 18.82 6.67
C VAL A 385 -2.97 19.70 5.41
N LYS A 386 -3.48 20.92 5.52
CA LYS A 386 -3.42 21.91 4.45
C LYS A 386 -1.97 22.19 4.05
N SER A 387 -1.73 22.44 2.77
CA SER A 387 -0.38 22.67 2.23
C SER A 387 0.35 23.84 2.90
N ASP A 388 -0.37 24.85 3.39
CA ASP A 388 0.20 26.00 4.10
C ASP A 388 0.37 25.79 5.63
N GLY A 389 -0.04 24.65 6.17
CA GLY A 389 0.01 24.33 7.60
C GLY A 389 -1.03 25.08 8.44
N SER A 390 -2.00 25.77 7.83
CA SER A 390 -2.99 26.59 8.56
C SER A 390 -4.07 25.78 9.32
N GLY A 391 -4.16 24.48 9.06
CA GLY A 391 -5.12 23.59 9.70
C GLY A 391 -5.33 22.29 8.92
N LEU A 392 -6.46 21.64 9.19
CA LEU A 392 -6.81 20.33 8.65
C LEU A 392 -7.91 20.48 7.59
N ASP A 393 -7.79 19.77 6.47
CA ASP A 393 -8.87 19.61 5.48
C ASP A 393 -9.84 18.53 5.94
N TYR A 394 -9.31 17.40 6.41
CA TYR A 394 -10.04 16.41 7.18
C TYR A 394 -9.13 15.72 8.20
N SER A 395 -9.73 15.12 9.22
CA SER A 395 -9.10 14.26 10.20
C SER A 395 -10.15 13.37 10.84
N THR A 396 -9.92 12.07 10.81
CA THR A 396 -10.86 11.04 11.24
C THR A 396 -10.16 9.96 12.04
N TYR A 397 -10.87 9.40 13.02
CA TYR A 397 -10.53 8.08 13.54
C TYR A 397 -10.80 7.03 12.46
N LEU A 398 -10.17 5.87 12.60
CA LEU A 398 -10.38 4.70 11.78
C LEU A 398 -10.16 3.45 12.64
N GLY A 399 -11.24 2.88 13.16
CA GLY A 399 -11.15 1.75 14.08
C GLY A 399 -12.48 1.15 14.48
N GLY A 400 -12.41 -0.02 15.13
CA GLY A 400 -13.52 -0.79 15.64
C GLY A 400 -13.60 -0.82 17.17
N SER A 401 -14.59 -1.52 17.71
CA SER A 401 -14.75 -1.66 19.14
C SER A 401 -13.62 -2.53 19.74
N PRO A 402 -13.18 -2.23 20.98
CA PRO A 402 -12.18 -3.04 21.67
C PRO A 402 -12.67 -4.47 21.92
N THR A 403 -11.74 -5.43 21.89
CA THR A 403 -12.06 -6.85 22.10
C THR A 403 -12.37 -7.16 23.57
N GLU A 404 -12.97 -8.32 23.87
CA GLU A 404 -13.36 -8.73 25.23
C GLU A 404 -12.19 -8.79 26.23
N LYS A 405 -10.95 -8.89 25.76
CA LYS A 405 -9.75 -8.84 26.60
C LYS A 405 -9.29 -7.42 26.92
N GLY A 406 -9.92 -6.42 26.32
CA GLY A 406 -9.64 -4.99 26.45
C GLY A 406 -8.49 -4.49 25.58
N TYR A 407 -7.93 -5.34 24.71
CA TYR A 407 -6.92 -4.94 23.72
C TYR A 407 -7.63 -4.86 22.38
N GLY A 408 -7.82 -3.66 21.86
CA GLY A 408 -8.23 -3.43 20.49
C GLY A 408 -7.18 -2.52 19.90
N ASP A 409 -6.41 -3.05 18.97
CA ASP A 409 -5.34 -2.31 18.32
C ASP A 409 -5.76 -2.14 16.86
N ASP A 410 -6.13 -0.91 16.52
CA ASP A 410 -6.24 -0.42 15.16
C ASP A 410 -5.09 0.56 14.93
N ILE A 411 -4.26 0.28 13.94
CA ILE A 411 -3.03 1.03 13.66
C ILE A 411 -2.92 1.21 12.15
N ALA A 412 -2.91 2.46 11.67
CA ALA A 412 -2.56 2.76 10.29
C ALA A 412 -1.04 2.92 10.20
N LEU A 413 -0.39 1.98 9.51
CA LEU A 413 1.06 1.91 9.38
C LEU A 413 1.57 2.67 8.16
N ALA A 414 0.76 2.80 7.11
CA ALA A 414 1.17 3.42 5.86
C ALA A 414 0.03 4.17 5.15
N VAL A 415 0.39 5.21 4.40
CA VAL A 415 -0.49 6.00 3.54
C VAL A 415 0.19 6.40 2.24
N ALA A 416 -0.50 6.17 1.12
CA ALA A 416 -0.11 6.69 -0.18
C ALA A 416 -1.22 7.55 -0.79
N VAL A 417 -0.86 8.57 -1.55
CA VAL A 417 -1.79 9.53 -2.16
C VAL A 417 -1.83 9.33 -3.66
N GLY A 418 -3.01 9.01 -4.18
CA GLY A 418 -3.24 8.87 -5.61
C GLY A 418 -3.22 10.23 -6.35
N PRO A 419 -3.11 10.24 -7.69
CA PRO A 419 -3.07 11.47 -8.48
C PRO A 419 -4.28 12.40 -8.32
N ALA A 420 -5.43 11.86 -7.91
CA ALA A 420 -6.65 12.62 -7.62
C ALA A 420 -6.66 13.27 -6.21
N GLY A 421 -5.62 13.04 -5.41
CA GLY A 421 -5.51 13.47 -4.01
C GLY A 421 -6.24 12.57 -3.02
N ASP A 422 -6.65 11.38 -3.45
CA ASP A 422 -7.26 10.34 -2.61
C ASP A 422 -6.18 9.66 -1.75
N ALA A 423 -6.46 9.41 -0.47
CA ALA A 423 -5.55 8.73 0.43
C ALA A 423 -5.88 7.23 0.50
N TYR A 424 -4.88 6.38 0.32
CA TYR A 424 -4.94 4.94 0.46
C TYR A 424 -4.16 4.56 1.71
N VAL A 425 -4.83 3.93 2.67
CA VAL A 425 -4.29 3.68 4.01
C VAL A 425 -4.32 2.19 4.28
N ALA A 426 -3.21 1.66 4.76
CA ALA A 426 -3.09 0.27 5.18
C ALA A 426 -2.56 0.16 6.61
N GLY A 427 -2.91 -0.94 7.26
CA GLY A 427 -2.48 -1.21 8.61
C GLY A 427 -3.08 -2.49 9.15
N ALA A 428 -3.09 -2.63 10.47
CA ALA A 428 -3.62 -3.79 11.16
C ALA A 428 -4.80 -3.40 12.06
N THR A 429 -5.80 -4.28 12.13
CA THR A 429 -6.97 -4.14 13.00
C THR A 429 -7.23 -5.44 13.73
N SER A 430 -7.62 -5.36 14.99
CA SER A 430 -8.17 -6.50 15.77
C SER A 430 -9.69 -6.37 16.01
N GLY A 431 -10.29 -5.27 15.55
CA GLY A 431 -11.70 -4.99 15.65
C GLY A 431 -12.50 -5.83 14.66
N THR A 432 -13.44 -6.65 15.16
CA THR A 432 -14.37 -7.43 14.31
C THR A 432 -15.47 -6.58 13.67
N ASP A 433 -15.53 -5.30 14.04
CA ASP A 433 -16.48 -4.28 13.61
C ASP A 433 -15.75 -3.04 13.06
N PHE A 434 -14.54 -3.22 12.52
CA PHE A 434 -13.83 -2.20 11.75
C PHE A 434 -14.75 -1.65 10.64
N PRO A 435 -14.72 -0.35 10.34
CA PRO A 435 -15.71 0.29 9.50
C PRO A 435 -15.54 -0.10 8.02
N THR A 436 -16.19 -1.17 7.59
CA THR A 436 -16.13 -1.62 6.19
C THR A 436 -17.10 -0.83 5.29
N VAL A 437 -16.62 -0.52 4.09
CA VAL A 437 -17.37 0.18 3.04
C VAL A 437 -16.96 -0.45 1.71
N ARG A 438 -17.91 -0.98 0.92
CA ARG A 438 -17.61 -1.59 -0.39
C ARG A 438 -16.46 -2.61 -0.34
N ALA A 439 -16.44 -3.43 0.70
CA ALA A 439 -15.30 -4.24 1.06
C ALA A 439 -15.20 -5.54 0.23
N PRO A 440 -14.09 -5.79 -0.48
CA PRO A 440 -13.80 -7.11 -1.04
C PRO A 440 -13.86 -8.24 0.01
N GLN A 441 -13.37 -7.97 1.23
CA GLN A 441 -13.49 -8.84 2.38
C GLN A 441 -14.20 -8.07 3.52
N PRO A 442 -15.52 -8.22 3.66
CA PRO A 442 -16.33 -7.44 4.62
C PRO A 442 -16.26 -7.96 6.05
N PHE A 443 -15.64 -9.12 6.28
CA PHE A 443 -15.58 -9.77 7.58
C PHE A 443 -14.14 -10.08 7.97
N PHE A 444 -13.87 -9.90 9.25
CA PHE A 444 -12.64 -10.34 9.90
C PHE A 444 -12.43 -11.85 9.69
N GLY A 445 -11.25 -12.23 9.23
CA GLY A 445 -10.87 -13.57 8.82
C GLY A 445 -10.76 -14.56 9.98
N SER A 446 -10.54 -14.07 11.20
CA SER A 446 -10.45 -14.92 12.40
C SER A 446 -11.74 -14.95 13.22
N ALA A 447 -12.10 -16.14 13.73
CA ALA A 447 -13.12 -16.24 14.78
C ALA A 447 -12.60 -15.77 16.16
N ALA A 448 -11.28 -15.63 16.32
CA ALA A 448 -10.64 -15.25 17.56
C ALA A 448 -10.33 -13.75 17.60
N ARG A 449 -10.97 -13.03 18.54
CA ARG A 449 -10.76 -11.59 18.82
C ARG A 449 -9.40 -11.26 19.46
N THR A 450 -8.37 -12.05 19.20
CA THR A 450 -7.00 -11.81 19.68
C THR A 450 -5.99 -11.85 18.53
N LYS A 451 -6.50 -11.86 17.31
CA LYS A 451 -5.75 -11.84 16.07
C LYS A 451 -5.92 -10.49 15.43
N THR A 452 -5.11 -10.22 14.42
CA THR A 452 -5.16 -9.00 13.63
C THR A 452 -5.31 -9.39 12.17
N ASP A 453 -6.14 -8.66 11.45
CA ASP A 453 -6.17 -8.70 9.99
C ASP A 453 -5.60 -7.38 9.48
N VAL A 454 -5.15 -7.38 8.22
CA VAL A 454 -4.90 -6.13 7.52
C VAL A 454 -6.22 -5.42 7.31
N PHE A 455 -6.20 -4.09 7.36
CA PHE A 455 -7.23 -3.28 6.70
C PHE A 455 -6.64 -2.46 5.57
N VAL A 456 -7.47 -2.15 4.58
CA VAL A 456 -7.15 -1.20 3.51
C VAL A 456 -8.33 -0.25 3.32
N THR A 457 -8.08 1.05 3.44
CA THR A 457 -9.10 2.11 3.28
C THR A 457 -8.66 3.12 2.24
N ARG A 458 -9.54 3.46 1.30
CA ARG A 458 -9.38 4.60 0.39
C ARG A 458 -10.33 5.71 0.79
N LEU A 459 -9.79 6.90 1.05
CA LEU A 459 -10.55 8.12 1.27
C LEU A 459 -10.38 9.04 0.06
N SER A 460 -11.49 9.60 -0.41
CA SER A 460 -11.46 10.68 -1.39
C SER A 460 -10.65 11.88 -0.89
N SER A 461 -10.23 12.76 -1.79
CA SER A 461 -9.53 14.01 -1.44
C SER A 461 -10.25 14.92 -0.41
N SER A 462 -11.56 14.73 -0.18
CA SER A 462 -12.35 15.44 0.83
C SER A 462 -12.62 14.64 2.11
N GLY A 463 -12.02 13.46 2.28
CA GLY A 463 -12.15 12.62 3.48
C GLY A 463 -13.33 11.66 3.52
N ASN A 464 -14.09 11.50 2.42
CA ASN A 464 -15.14 10.48 2.36
C ASN A 464 -14.52 9.12 2.04
N VAL A 465 -14.90 8.07 2.79
CA VAL A 465 -14.47 6.69 2.52
C VAL A 465 -15.10 6.18 1.22
N GLU A 466 -14.26 5.80 0.26
CA GLU A 466 -14.67 5.21 -1.01
C GLU A 466 -14.77 3.69 -0.91
N TYR A 467 -13.79 3.08 -0.24
CA TYR A 467 -13.83 1.70 0.21
C TYR A 467 -13.02 1.53 1.49
N SER A 468 -13.35 0.53 2.27
CA SER A 468 -12.65 0.10 3.48
C SER A 468 -12.93 -1.38 3.69
N THR A 469 -11.88 -2.20 3.81
CA THR A 469 -11.98 -3.65 3.82
C THR A 469 -10.98 -4.27 4.78
N TYR A 470 -11.27 -5.48 5.23
CA TYR A 470 -10.25 -6.37 5.76
C TYR A 470 -9.42 -6.97 4.60
N LEU A 471 -8.27 -7.54 4.94
CA LEU A 471 -7.47 -8.44 4.12
C LEU A 471 -6.72 -9.39 5.08
N GLY A 472 -7.16 -10.64 5.20
CA GLY A 472 -6.58 -11.52 6.21
C GLY A 472 -7.23 -12.89 6.27
N GLY A 473 -6.57 -13.81 6.96
CA GLY A 473 -7.01 -15.18 7.21
C GLY A 473 -7.32 -15.44 8.68
N GLU A 474 -7.10 -16.68 9.14
CA GLU A 474 -7.50 -17.09 10.50
C GLU A 474 -6.52 -16.65 11.60
N ASN A 475 -5.30 -16.21 11.23
CA ASN A 475 -4.21 -15.84 12.13
C ASN A 475 -3.81 -14.35 11.96
N GLU A 476 -2.67 -13.95 12.52
CA GLU A 476 -2.21 -12.56 12.48
C GLU A 476 -1.69 -12.19 11.09
N ASP A 477 -2.21 -11.09 10.55
CA ASP A 477 -1.84 -10.48 9.29
C ASP A 477 -1.60 -8.98 9.51
N TRP A 478 -0.49 -8.45 9.00
CA TRP A 478 -0.02 -7.08 9.20
C TRP A 478 0.40 -6.48 7.87
N ALA A 479 -0.07 -5.28 7.55
CA ALA A 479 0.43 -4.50 6.41
C ALA A 479 1.34 -3.39 6.93
N TYR A 480 2.57 -3.36 6.44
CA TYR A 480 3.56 -2.35 6.84
C TYR A 480 3.67 -1.21 5.85
N ASP A 481 3.32 -1.45 4.57
CA ASP A 481 3.42 -0.43 3.53
C ASP A 481 2.36 -0.56 2.44
N ILE A 482 2.03 0.56 1.80
CA ILE A 482 1.09 0.69 0.69
C ILE A 482 1.61 1.64 -0.39
N ALA A 483 1.52 1.23 -1.66
CA ALA A 483 1.80 2.07 -2.82
C ALA A 483 0.59 2.18 -3.74
N VAL A 484 0.51 3.29 -4.48
CA VAL A 484 -0.53 3.50 -5.51
C VAL A 484 0.08 3.32 -6.90
N GLY A 485 -0.47 2.39 -7.67
CA GLY A 485 -0.06 2.18 -9.05
C GLY A 485 -0.57 3.26 -10.00
N PRO A 486 -0.07 3.30 -11.25
CA PRO A 486 -0.45 4.29 -12.25
C PRO A 486 -1.93 4.22 -12.68
N ASP A 487 -2.65 3.16 -12.32
CA ASP A 487 -4.10 3.01 -12.53
C ASP A 487 -4.96 3.38 -11.31
N GLY A 488 -4.34 3.83 -10.23
CA GLY A 488 -5.04 4.09 -8.96
C GLY A 488 -5.36 2.84 -8.15
N SER A 489 -4.77 1.68 -8.47
CA SER A 489 -4.86 0.49 -7.60
C SER A 489 -3.95 0.64 -6.39
N ALA A 490 -4.40 0.15 -5.24
CA ALA A 490 -3.56 0.00 -4.05
C ALA A 490 -2.76 -1.31 -4.12
N TYR A 491 -1.49 -1.24 -3.77
CA TYR A 491 -0.58 -2.37 -3.62
C TYR A 491 -0.09 -2.40 -2.19
N VAL A 492 -0.29 -3.49 -1.48
CA VAL A 492 -0.01 -3.61 -0.04
C VAL A 492 0.99 -4.74 0.17
N THR A 493 1.98 -4.51 1.02
CA THR A 493 2.89 -5.56 1.50
C THR A 493 2.91 -5.62 3.03
N GLY A 494 3.40 -6.74 3.54
CA GLY A 494 3.31 -7.05 4.94
C GLY A 494 3.81 -8.44 5.30
N ASP A 495 3.38 -8.94 6.45
CA ASP A 495 3.55 -10.33 6.85
C ASP A 495 2.24 -10.99 7.28
N THR A 496 2.20 -12.30 7.12
CA THR A 496 1.05 -13.14 7.45
C THR A 496 1.51 -14.38 8.21
N LYS A 497 0.73 -14.80 9.21
CA LYS A 497 0.79 -16.14 9.83
C LYS A 497 -0.33 -17.06 9.33
N SER A 498 -1.15 -16.56 8.42
CA SER A 498 -2.36 -17.20 7.94
C SER A 498 -2.04 -18.08 6.74
N VAL A 499 -2.31 -19.38 6.87
CA VAL A 499 -2.36 -20.30 5.71
C VAL A 499 -3.60 -20.07 4.83
N SER A 500 -4.56 -19.28 5.33
CA SER A 500 -5.84 -18.98 4.73
C SER A 500 -5.94 -17.52 4.25
N LEU A 501 -4.80 -16.87 3.94
CA LEU A 501 -4.82 -15.56 3.33
C LEU A 501 -5.62 -15.62 2.01
N PRO A 502 -6.50 -14.66 1.71
CA PRO A 502 -7.19 -14.61 0.43
C PRO A 502 -6.17 -14.48 -0.71
N VAL A 503 -5.99 -15.53 -1.51
CA VAL A 503 -5.09 -15.55 -2.67
C VAL A 503 -5.88 -15.47 -3.97
N VAL A 504 -5.43 -14.59 -4.87
CA VAL A 504 -6.07 -14.35 -6.18
C VAL A 504 -4.95 -14.20 -7.22
N HIS A 505 -4.99 -15.00 -8.29
CA HIS A 505 -3.93 -15.11 -9.30
C HIS A 505 -2.47 -15.15 -8.74
N PRO A 506 -2.19 -15.99 -7.73
CA PRO A 506 -0.93 -15.89 -6.98
C PRO A 506 0.28 -16.43 -7.76
N LEU A 507 1.46 -15.84 -7.50
CA LEU A 507 2.76 -16.44 -7.79
C LEU A 507 2.99 -17.70 -6.93
N SER A 508 2.61 -17.62 -5.65
CA SER A 508 2.60 -18.71 -4.69
C SER A 508 1.27 -18.72 -3.94
N SER A 509 0.54 -19.83 -4.04
CA SER A 509 -0.78 -20.02 -3.44
C SER A 509 -0.74 -20.58 -2.02
N ALA A 510 0.45 -20.82 -1.46
CA ALA A 510 0.60 -21.48 -0.19
C ALA A 510 1.61 -20.75 0.71
N PHE A 511 1.29 -20.72 1.99
CA PHE A 511 2.20 -20.42 3.08
C PHE A 511 3.38 -21.42 3.05
N GLN A 512 4.59 -20.91 2.89
CA GLN A 512 5.79 -21.68 2.57
C GLN A 512 6.54 -22.19 3.82
N GLY A 513 6.21 -21.70 5.01
CA GLY A 513 6.75 -22.22 6.26
C GLY A 513 7.07 -21.12 7.26
N GLY A 514 8.05 -21.37 8.14
CA GLY A 514 8.46 -20.38 9.13
C GLY A 514 7.35 -19.97 10.13
N LEU A 515 7.58 -18.81 10.76
CA LEU A 515 6.62 -18.17 11.68
C LEU A 515 5.75 -17.12 10.99
N HIS A 516 6.24 -16.54 9.89
CA HIS A 516 5.63 -15.46 9.13
C HIS A 516 6.11 -15.54 7.68
N ASP A 517 5.21 -15.32 6.72
CA ASP A 517 5.52 -15.15 5.30
C ASP A 517 5.22 -13.72 4.89
N ALA A 518 6.05 -13.14 4.03
CA ALA A 518 5.70 -11.87 3.40
C ALA A 518 4.58 -12.09 2.36
N PHE A 519 3.75 -11.08 2.13
CA PHE A 519 2.73 -11.12 1.09
C PHE A 519 2.72 -9.84 0.25
N VAL A 520 2.10 -9.94 -0.92
CA VAL A 520 1.74 -8.79 -1.75
C VAL A 520 0.29 -8.92 -2.17
N ALA A 521 -0.50 -7.87 -2.02
CA ALA A 521 -1.88 -7.81 -2.47
C ALA A 521 -2.15 -6.53 -3.27
N ARG A 522 -3.00 -6.64 -4.30
CA ARG A 522 -3.45 -5.52 -5.13
C ARG A 522 -4.96 -5.39 -5.09
N LEU A 523 -5.44 -4.25 -4.61
CA LEU A 523 -6.85 -3.87 -4.64
C LEU A 523 -7.06 -2.88 -5.79
N ALA A 524 -7.88 -3.28 -6.77
CA ALA A 524 -8.15 -2.49 -7.96
C ALA A 524 -9.64 -2.21 -8.10
N ASP A 525 -9.98 -1.05 -8.67
CA ASP A 525 -11.34 -0.78 -9.14
C ASP A 525 -11.60 -1.64 -10.38
N THR A 526 -12.69 -2.42 -10.41
CA THR A 526 -13.06 -3.16 -11.62
C THR A 526 -13.88 -2.30 -12.58
N LYS A 527 -13.64 -2.49 -13.87
CA LYS A 527 -14.48 -1.96 -14.95
C LYS A 527 -15.29 -3.11 -15.53
N GLU A 528 -16.61 -2.96 -15.56
CA GLU A 528 -17.49 -3.93 -16.20
C GLU A 528 -18.07 -3.41 -17.51
N LEU A 529 -18.04 -4.25 -18.54
CA LEU A 529 -18.82 -4.08 -19.77
C LEU A 529 -19.88 -5.17 -19.82
N PHE A 530 -21.09 -4.78 -20.22
CA PHE A 530 -22.17 -5.74 -20.42
C PHE A 530 -22.76 -5.56 -21.82
N PHE A 531 -22.69 -6.62 -22.61
CA PHE A 531 -23.36 -6.71 -23.91
C PHE A 531 -24.60 -7.58 -23.75
N ALA A 532 -25.76 -6.94 -23.80
CA ALA A 532 -27.06 -7.58 -23.60
C ALA A 532 -27.47 -8.56 -24.71
N GLN A 533 -26.65 -8.70 -25.76
CA GLN A 533 -26.94 -9.53 -26.91
C GLN A 533 -25.70 -10.35 -27.30
N PHE A 534 -25.89 -11.65 -27.38
CA PHE A 534 -24.95 -12.67 -27.85
C PHE A 534 -25.73 -13.79 -28.54
N GLY A 535 -25.16 -14.38 -29.60
CA GLY A 535 -25.77 -15.51 -30.29
C GLY A 535 -24.73 -16.43 -30.91
N ASN A 536 -24.89 -17.74 -30.72
CA ASN A 536 -24.05 -18.74 -31.37
C ASN A 536 -24.86 -20.00 -31.73
N GLY A 537 -24.62 -20.55 -32.91
CA GLY A 537 -25.15 -21.84 -33.33
C GLY A 537 -26.08 -21.74 -34.54
N ALA A 538 -26.67 -22.88 -34.92
CA ALA A 538 -27.50 -23.01 -36.11
C ALA A 538 -28.91 -23.51 -35.80
N GLN A 539 -29.88 -23.07 -36.60
CA GLN A 539 -31.25 -23.57 -36.64
C GLN A 539 -31.74 -23.65 -38.09
N GLY A 540 -31.95 -24.86 -38.59
CA GLY A 540 -32.25 -25.08 -40.02
C GLY A 540 -31.05 -24.71 -40.90
N ASP A 541 -31.29 -23.96 -41.96
CA ASP A 541 -30.24 -23.49 -42.89
C ASP A 541 -29.58 -22.17 -42.45
N ALA A 542 -29.98 -21.61 -41.30
CA ALA A 542 -29.43 -20.37 -40.76
C ALA A 542 -28.47 -20.66 -39.59
N SER A 543 -27.34 -19.98 -39.57
CA SER A 543 -26.38 -19.97 -38.46
C SER A 543 -26.10 -18.54 -38.02
N VAL A 544 -25.89 -18.35 -36.72
CA VAL A 544 -25.44 -17.08 -36.15
C VAL A 544 -24.08 -17.32 -35.50
N SER A 545 -23.11 -16.46 -35.82
CA SER A 545 -21.89 -16.34 -35.03
C SER A 545 -21.75 -14.93 -34.45
N SER A 546 -21.04 -14.84 -33.33
CA SER A 546 -20.76 -13.58 -32.64
C SER A 546 -19.27 -13.30 -32.63
N THR A 547 -18.92 -12.02 -32.77
CA THR A 547 -17.57 -11.51 -32.56
C THR A 547 -17.58 -10.52 -31.40
N ILE A 548 -16.81 -10.79 -30.35
CA ILE A 548 -16.59 -9.86 -29.24
C ILE A 548 -15.29 -9.11 -29.52
N LEU A 549 -15.38 -7.78 -29.55
CA LEU A 549 -14.25 -6.86 -29.73
C LEU A 549 -13.98 -6.16 -28.40
N LEU A 550 -12.76 -6.29 -27.89
CA LEU A 550 -12.29 -5.60 -26.69
C LEU A 550 -11.11 -4.72 -27.05
N TYR A 551 -11.26 -3.42 -26.84
CA TYR A 551 -10.23 -2.42 -27.09
C TYR A 551 -9.80 -1.77 -25.79
N ASN A 552 -8.50 -1.77 -25.54
CA ASN A 552 -7.93 -1.13 -24.36
C ASN A 552 -7.72 0.36 -24.64
N LEU A 553 -8.38 1.20 -23.84
CA LEU A 553 -8.31 2.66 -23.94
C LEU A 553 -6.99 3.21 -23.36
N ASN A 554 -6.30 2.40 -22.55
CA ASN A 554 -5.02 2.77 -21.98
C ASN A 554 -3.90 2.60 -23.03
N SER A 555 -3.12 3.67 -23.24
CA SER A 555 -2.06 3.70 -24.26
C SER A 555 -0.74 3.07 -23.85
N THR A 556 -0.55 2.72 -22.57
CA THR A 556 0.76 2.31 -22.03
C THR A 556 0.78 0.93 -21.38
N ARG A 557 -0.37 0.39 -20.94
CA ARG A 557 -0.46 -0.93 -20.28
C ARG A 557 -1.56 -1.80 -20.86
N SER A 558 -1.33 -3.11 -20.84
CA SER A 558 -2.38 -4.11 -21.11
C SER A 558 -3.44 -4.11 -20.00
N ALA A 559 -4.65 -4.55 -20.31
CA ALA A 559 -5.72 -4.78 -19.34
C ALA A 559 -6.03 -6.28 -19.32
N HIS A 560 -6.19 -6.86 -18.13
CA HIS A 560 -6.65 -8.23 -17.99
C HIS A 560 -8.17 -8.23 -17.90
N ALA A 561 -8.83 -9.09 -18.68
CA ALA A 561 -10.28 -9.12 -18.76
C ALA A 561 -10.82 -10.55 -18.74
N GLY A 562 -11.72 -10.82 -17.80
CA GLY A 562 -12.54 -12.03 -17.80
C GLY A 562 -13.79 -11.81 -18.64
N VAL A 563 -14.00 -12.64 -19.67
CA VAL A 563 -15.14 -12.60 -20.57
C VAL A 563 -16.06 -13.78 -20.26
N GLU A 564 -17.22 -13.49 -19.69
CA GLU A 564 -18.26 -14.46 -19.37
C GLU A 564 -19.39 -14.41 -20.41
N ILE A 565 -19.73 -15.55 -20.99
CA ILE A 565 -20.79 -15.71 -21.98
C ILE A 565 -21.89 -16.58 -21.38
N VAL A 566 -23.10 -16.06 -21.43
CA VAL A 566 -24.21 -16.48 -20.59
C VAL A 566 -25.42 -16.64 -21.48
N ALA A 567 -26.10 -17.77 -21.40
CA ALA A 567 -27.36 -17.98 -22.10
C ALA A 567 -28.50 -17.16 -21.48
N ASP A 568 -29.57 -16.89 -22.23
CA ASP A 568 -30.77 -16.23 -21.71
C ASP A 568 -31.41 -16.97 -20.52
N GLU A 569 -31.15 -18.28 -20.40
CA GLU A 569 -31.59 -19.11 -19.28
C GLU A 569 -30.70 -18.97 -18.02
N GLY A 570 -29.62 -18.19 -18.09
CA GLY A 570 -28.75 -17.89 -16.95
C GLY A 570 -27.54 -18.81 -16.78
N ASP A 571 -27.45 -19.90 -17.55
CA ASP A 571 -26.29 -20.79 -17.52
C ASP A 571 -25.10 -20.26 -18.34
N ARG A 572 -23.88 -20.63 -17.97
CA ARG A 572 -22.70 -20.37 -18.81
C ARG A 572 -22.83 -21.11 -20.14
N LEU A 573 -22.68 -20.38 -21.23
CA LEU A 573 -22.87 -20.91 -22.56
C LEU A 573 -21.55 -21.53 -23.06
N GLN A 574 -21.51 -22.84 -23.24
CA GLN A 574 -20.36 -23.47 -23.90
C GLN A 574 -20.27 -22.98 -25.35
N VAL A 575 -19.12 -22.39 -25.70
CA VAL A 575 -18.87 -21.85 -27.04
C VAL A 575 -17.44 -22.16 -27.46
N ASN A 576 -17.24 -22.33 -28.75
CA ASN A 576 -15.90 -22.28 -29.34
C ASN A 576 -15.55 -20.82 -29.60
N LEU A 577 -14.46 -20.33 -29.02
CA LEU A 577 -13.90 -19.01 -29.30
C LEU A 577 -12.55 -19.18 -29.98
N ASN A 578 -12.40 -18.61 -31.17
CA ASN A 578 -11.17 -18.69 -31.98
C ASN A 578 -10.68 -20.15 -32.17
N GLY A 579 -11.61 -21.10 -32.28
CA GLY A 579 -11.32 -22.52 -32.46
C GLY A 579 -11.04 -23.33 -31.19
N VAL A 580 -11.14 -22.73 -30.00
CA VAL A 580 -10.97 -23.40 -28.71
C VAL A 580 -12.30 -23.42 -27.95
N GLN A 581 -12.68 -24.57 -27.40
CA GLN A 581 -13.93 -24.71 -26.65
C GLN A 581 -13.76 -24.16 -25.23
N TYR A 582 -14.64 -23.25 -24.82
CA TYR A 582 -14.69 -22.67 -23.49
C TYR A 582 -16.04 -22.95 -22.81
N PRO A 583 -16.05 -23.13 -21.48
CA PRO A 583 -17.27 -23.34 -20.71
C PRO A 583 -18.00 -22.02 -20.42
N GLY A 584 -18.09 -21.11 -21.41
CA GLY A 584 -18.71 -19.79 -21.27
C GLY A 584 -17.92 -18.80 -20.42
N PHE A 585 -16.62 -19.03 -20.21
CA PHE A 585 -15.71 -18.09 -19.58
C PHE A 585 -14.32 -18.21 -20.19
N VAL A 586 -13.68 -17.07 -20.49
CA VAL A 586 -12.29 -16.99 -20.96
C VAL A 586 -11.63 -15.74 -20.39
N GLU A 587 -10.36 -15.84 -20.02
CA GLU A 587 -9.53 -14.70 -19.65
C GLU A 587 -8.68 -14.26 -20.84
N VAL A 588 -8.57 -12.95 -21.04
CA VAL A 588 -7.79 -12.36 -22.12
C VAL A 588 -7.00 -11.15 -21.65
N ASP A 589 -5.77 -11.03 -22.11
CA ASP A 589 -4.99 -9.80 -22.00
C ASP A 589 -5.25 -8.92 -23.23
N VAL A 590 -5.78 -7.72 -23.02
CA VAL A 590 -6.00 -6.73 -24.06
C VAL A 590 -4.80 -5.78 -24.09
N PRO A 591 -3.92 -5.83 -25.10
CA PRO A 591 -2.69 -5.04 -25.11
C PRO A 591 -2.94 -3.53 -25.02
N ALA A 592 -1.96 -2.77 -24.52
CA ALA A 592 -2.01 -1.30 -24.53
C ALA A 592 -2.35 -0.76 -25.94
N ASN A 593 -3.35 0.11 -26.05
CA ASN A 593 -3.87 0.63 -27.32
C ASN A 593 -4.22 -0.50 -28.33
N GLY A 594 -4.52 -1.69 -27.81
CA GLY A 594 -4.67 -2.92 -28.56
C GLY A 594 -6.12 -3.39 -28.61
N LEU A 595 -6.38 -4.26 -29.58
CA LEU A 595 -7.67 -4.88 -29.83
C LEU A 595 -7.54 -6.40 -29.70
N VAL A 596 -8.40 -7.00 -28.90
CA VAL A 596 -8.61 -8.44 -28.85
C VAL A 596 -9.96 -8.77 -29.47
N THR A 597 -9.98 -9.83 -30.27
CA THR A 597 -11.17 -10.34 -30.94
C THR A 597 -11.42 -11.78 -30.52
N LEU A 598 -12.64 -12.07 -30.06
CA LEU A 598 -13.10 -13.43 -29.76
C LEU A 598 -14.27 -13.77 -30.69
N GLU A 599 -14.05 -14.70 -31.61
CA GLU A 599 -15.05 -15.10 -32.60
C GLU A 599 -15.61 -16.47 -32.31
N THR A 600 -16.94 -16.60 -32.36
CA THR A 600 -17.59 -17.90 -32.32
C THR A 600 -17.66 -18.53 -33.71
N ASP A 601 -17.79 -19.86 -33.75
CA ASP A 601 -17.81 -20.63 -35.01
C ASP A 601 -19.21 -20.87 -35.58
N GLY A 602 -20.25 -20.41 -34.87
CA GLY A 602 -21.65 -20.61 -35.25
C GLY A 602 -22.10 -22.08 -35.21
N GLN A 603 -21.33 -22.97 -34.58
CA GLN A 603 -21.63 -24.39 -34.52
C GLN A 603 -22.48 -24.75 -33.29
N GLY A 604 -23.17 -25.90 -33.40
CA GLY A 604 -24.07 -26.39 -32.36
C GLY A 604 -25.49 -25.84 -32.46
N PRO A 605 -26.37 -26.19 -31.51
CA PRO A 605 -27.73 -25.64 -31.48
C PRO A 605 -27.68 -24.12 -31.26
N LEU A 606 -28.52 -23.38 -32.00
CA LEU A 606 -28.65 -21.93 -31.80
C LEU A 606 -29.03 -21.62 -30.34
N ARG A 607 -28.21 -20.79 -29.70
CA ARG A 607 -28.40 -20.27 -28.35
C ARG A 607 -28.13 -18.77 -28.33
N THR A 608 -28.90 -18.04 -27.55
CA THR A 608 -28.80 -16.59 -27.36
C THR A 608 -28.52 -16.25 -25.91
N GLY A 609 -28.06 -15.03 -25.66
CA GLY A 609 -27.70 -14.61 -24.32
C GLY A 609 -27.00 -13.27 -24.26
N SER A 610 -26.08 -13.14 -23.31
CA SER A 610 -25.31 -11.92 -23.04
C SER A 610 -23.83 -12.21 -22.81
N VAL A 611 -23.01 -11.16 -22.92
CA VAL A 611 -21.60 -11.17 -22.56
C VAL A 611 -21.37 -10.18 -21.44
N ARG A 612 -20.70 -10.62 -20.37
CA ARG A 612 -20.20 -9.76 -19.31
C ARG A 612 -18.68 -9.79 -19.33
N ILE A 613 -18.06 -8.63 -19.28
CA ILE A 613 -16.61 -8.50 -19.17
C ILE A 613 -16.31 -7.78 -17.88
N VAL A 614 -15.41 -8.34 -17.09
CA VAL A 614 -14.84 -7.70 -15.89
C VAL A 614 -13.36 -7.49 -16.16
N SER A 615 -12.86 -6.26 -16.01
CA SER A 615 -11.47 -5.93 -16.27
C SER A 615 -10.87 -5.08 -15.18
N ASP A 616 -9.57 -5.25 -14.98
CA ASP A 616 -8.74 -4.45 -14.08
C ASP A 616 -8.16 -3.19 -14.75
N GLY A 617 -8.62 -2.87 -15.95
CA GLY A 617 -8.20 -1.71 -16.74
C GLY A 617 -9.34 -1.13 -17.57
N GLU A 618 -9.12 0.07 -18.14
CA GLU A 618 -10.10 0.72 -18.99
C GLU A 618 -10.21 0.03 -20.36
N ILE A 619 -11.21 -0.82 -20.48
CA ILE A 619 -11.58 -1.46 -21.75
C ILE A 619 -12.89 -0.88 -22.27
N SER A 620 -12.97 -0.75 -23.59
CA SER A 620 -14.19 -0.54 -24.35
C SER A 620 -14.44 -1.77 -25.22
N GLY A 621 -15.66 -1.98 -25.69
CA GLY A 621 -15.91 -3.08 -26.59
C GLY A 621 -17.30 -3.09 -27.21
N THR A 622 -17.51 -4.07 -28.08
CA THR A 622 -18.82 -4.33 -28.68
C THR A 622 -18.94 -5.81 -29.05
N THR A 623 -20.17 -6.30 -29.19
CA THR A 623 -20.48 -7.54 -29.90
C THR A 623 -20.98 -7.23 -31.31
N LEU A 624 -20.56 -8.05 -32.28
CA LEU A 624 -21.05 -8.05 -33.66
C LEU A 624 -21.64 -9.42 -33.98
N PHE A 625 -22.63 -9.46 -34.87
CA PHE A 625 -23.31 -10.70 -35.29
C PHE A 625 -23.11 -10.91 -36.79
N ARG A 626 -22.98 -12.18 -37.19
CA ARG A 626 -22.87 -12.56 -38.59
C ARG A 626 -23.84 -13.69 -38.95
#